data_AF-A0A2E1VYC8-F1
#
_entry.id   AF-A0A2E1VYC8-F1
#
_cell.length_a   1.000
_cell.length_b   1.000
_cell.length_c   1.000
_cell.angle_alpha   90.00
_cell.angle_beta   90.00
_cell.angle_gamma   90.00
#
_symmetry.space_group_name_H-M   'P 1'
#
loop_
_entity.id
_entity.type
_entity.pdbx_description
1 polymer ?
#
loop_
_entity_poly.entity_id
_entity_poly.type
_entity_poly.pdbx_seq_one_letter_code
_entity_poly.pdbx_strand_id
1 'polypeptide(L)'
;FPAIESTMDGNVLELTRSAAIRLRTEVPLQFGDTLVPTGNLAPNFPGAYALWLKKNGTDWRLVFNNEPDSWGTQHDPAFDAAELDLAYERVDGVDSDRPLAVYFVPFGAAENRLILHWGEHVWTAGFAVAQ
;
A
#
# COMPACT_ATOMS: atom_id res chain seq x y z
N PHE A 1 -12.31 -6.23 -12.90
CA PHE A 1 -10.86 -6.33 -12.64
C PHE A 1 -10.47 -7.77 -12.28
N PRO A 2 -10.27 -8.66 -13.27
CA PRO A 2 -10.20 -10.10 -13.01
C PRO A 2 -9.11 -10.52 -12.01
N ALA A 3 -7.95 -9.86 -12.02
CA ALA A 3 -6.85 -10.17 -11.12
C ALA A 3 -7.20 -9.88 -9.64
N ILE A 4 -7.93 -8.80 -9.35
CA ILE A 4 -8.37 -8.46 -7.99
C ILE A 4 -9.30 -9.56 -7.45
N GLU A 5 -10.22 -10.03 -8.29
CA GLU A 5 -11.22 -11.04 -7.93
C GLU A 5 -10.63 -12.46 -7.84
N SER A 6 -9.61 -12.77 -8.65
CA SER A 6 -8.98 -14.09 -8.71
C SER A 6 -7.77 -14.26 -7.79
N THR A 7 -7.31 -13.19 -7.12
CA THR A 7 -6.20 -13.29 -6.16
C THR A 7 -6.60 -14.18 -5.00
N MET A 8 -5.87 -15.28 -4.81
CA MET A 8 -6.10 -16.22 -3.71
C MET A 8 -5.72 -15.60 -2.37
N ASP A 9 -6.39 -16.06 -1.31
CA ASP A 9 -6.06 -15.64 0.05
C ASP A 9 -4.57 -15.86 0.38
N GLY A 10 -3.96 -14.90 1.06
CA GLY A 10 -2.54 -14.88 1.38
C GLY A 10 -1.61 -14.46 0.22
N ASN A 11 -2.09 -14.40 -1.02
CA ASN A 11 -1.28 -13.96 -2.16
C ASN A 11 -1.29 -12.44 -2.32
N VAL A 12 -0.20 -11.92 -2.90
CA VAL A 12 -0.14 -10.54 -3.36
C VAL A 12 -0.79 -10.38 -4.73
N LEU A 13 -1.48 -9.26 -4.92
CA LEU A 13 -2.04 -8.82 -6.18
C LEU A 13 -0.95 -8.16 -7.01
N GLU A 14 -0.69 -8.73 -8.19
CA GLU A 14 0.14 -8.08 -9.21
C GLU A 14 -0.64 -6.92 -9.88
N LEU A 15 -0.61 -5.75 -9.25
CA LEU A 15 -1.31 -4.54 -9.74
C LEU A 15 -0.82 -4.10 -11.12
N THR A 16 0.47 -4.26 -11.39
CA THR A 16 1.04 -4.01 -12.70
C THR A 16 1.94 -5.18 -13.08
N ARG A 17 2.07 -5.46 -14.38
CA ARG A 17 3.13 -6.36 -14.89
C ARG A 17 4.49 -5.65 -15.01
N SER A 18 4.67 -4.56 -14.26
CA SER A 18 5.80 -3.64 -14.30
C SER A 18 6.35 -3.47 -12.88
N ALA A 19 7.09 -2.39 -12.62
CA ALA A 19 7.65 -2.08 -11.31
C ALA A 19 6.57 -1.97 -10.22
N ALA A 20 6.94 -2.36 -8.99
CA ALA A 20 6.14 -2.13 -7.80
C ALA A 20 5.84 -0.63 -7.61
N ILE A 21 4.71 -0.33 -6.96
CA ILE A 21 4.41 1.05 -6.56
C ILE A 21 5.40 1.46 -5.49
N ARG A 22 6.15 2.54 -5.74
CA ARG A 22 7.15 3.05 -4.81
C ARG A 22 6.57 4.13 -3.93
N LEU A 23 6.84 4.03 -2.64
CA LEU A 23 6.54 5.05 -1.68
C LEU A 23 7.83 5.56 -1.04
N ARG A 24 8.03 6.88 -1.11
CA ARG A 24 9.06 7.59 -0.35
C ARG A 24 8.40 8.35 0.80
N THR A 25 8.98 8.24 1.99
CA THR A 25 8.51 8.94 3.21
C THR A 25 9.64 9.73 3.84
N GLU A 26 9.43 11.02 4.06
CA GLU A 26 10.43 11.90 4.69
C GLU A 26 10.39 11.82 6.22
N VAL A 27 9.33 11.23 6.76
CA VAL A 27 9.06 11.07 8.20
C VAL A 27 8.46 9.69 8.46
N PRO A 28 8.64 9.11 9.66
CA PRO A 28 7.99 7.86 10.00
C PRO A 28 6.47 8.01 9.99
N LEU A 29 5.77 6.97 9.55
CA LEU A 29 4.31 6.93 9.50
C LEU A 29 3.77 5.90 10.47
N GLN A 30 2.78 6.28 11.27
CA GLN A 30 2.10 5.40 12.21
C GLN A 30 0.72 5.03 11.65
N PHE A 31 0.47 3.73 11.44
CA PHE A 31 -0.80 3.19 11.00
C PHE A 31 -1.38 2.27 12.08
N GLY A 32 -2.34 2.76 12.87
CA GLY A 32 -2.79 2.03 14.07
C GLY A 32 -1.59 1.74 14.98
N ASP A 33 -1.30 0.46 15.24
CA ASP A 33 -0.16 0.02 16.04
C ASP A 33 1.11 -0.24 15.21
N THR A 34 1.04 -0.16 13.88
CA THR A 34 2.16 -0.44 12.97
C THR A 34 2.94 0.84 12.64
N LEU A 35 4.23 0.86 13.00
CA LEU A 35 5.17 1.91 12.59
C LEU A 35 5.83 1.53 11.26
N VAL A 36 5.80 2.46 10.31
CA VAL A 36 6.60 2.42 9.07
C VAL A 36 7.72 3.45 9.22
N PRO A 37 8.95 3.03 9.54
CA PRO A 37 10.03 3.95 9.85
C PRO A 37 10.64 4.59 8.60
N THR A 38 11.47 5.61 8.79
CA THR A 38 12.47 6.02 7.79
C THR A 38 13.77 5.24 7.99
N GLY A 39 14.76 5.46 7.13
CA GLY A 39 16.09 4.86 7.29
C GLY A 39 16.17 3.36 7.05
N ASN A 40 15.17 2.78 6.38
CA ASN A 40 15.10 1.35 6.09
C ASN A 40 16.17 0.89 5.09
N LEU A 41 16.60 1.76 4.16
CA LEU A 41 17.71 1.47 3.25
C LEU A 41 19.08 1.81 3.85
N ALA A 42 19.16 2.92 4.60
CA ALA A 42 20.37 3.37 5.26
C ALA A 42 20.04 4.34 6.41
N PRO A 43 20.87 4.41 7.48
CA PRO A 43 20.66 5.36 8.57
C PRO A 43 20.55 6.81 8.07
N ASN A 44 19.58 7.56 8.59
CA ASN A 44 19.28 8.95 8.24
C ASN A 44 18.80 9.20 6.80
N PHE A 45 18.41 8.16 6.06
CA PHE A 45 17.76 8.32 4.76
C PHE A 45 16.22 8.35 4.92
N PRO A 46 15.50 8.97 3.97
CA PRO A 46 14.06 8.81 3.85
C PRO A 46 13.66 7.34 3.77
N GLY A 47 12.47 7.00 4.23
CA GLY A 47 11.90 5.68 4.01
C GLY A 47 11.63 5.46 2.52
N ALA A 48 11.95 4.29 2.00
CA ALA A 48 11.71 3.91 0.61
C ALA A 48 11.19 2.47 0.54
N TYR A 49 9.95 2.31 0.10
CA TYR A 49 9.23 1.05 0.15
C TYR A 49 8.59 0.70 -1.19
N ALA A 50 8.57 -0.59 -1.53
CA ALA A 50 7.61 -1.14 -2.48
C ALA A 50 6.29 -1.42 -1.75
N LEU A 51 5.17 -1.10 -2.39
CA LEU A 51 3.83 -1.35 -1.86
C LEU A 51 3.19 -2.53 -2.59
N TRP A 52 2.66 -3.48 -1.82
CA TRP A 52 1.91 -4.63 -2.33
C TRP A 52 0.57 -4.77 -1.64
N LEU A 53 -0.48 -5.12 -2.41
CA LEU A 53 -1.76 -5.51 -1.83
C LEU A 53 -1.80 -7.00 -1.65
N LYS A 54 -2.06 -7.47 -0.43
CA LYS A 54 -2.17 -8.89 -0.09
C LYS A 54 -3.61 -9.23 0.26
N LYS A 55 -4.13 -10.32 -0.29
CA LYS A 55 -5.48 -10.79 0.03
C LYS A 55 -5.49 -11.37 1.45
N ASN A 56 -6.51 -11.02 2.23
CA ASN A 56 -6.72 -11.52 3.60
C ASN A 56 -8.21 -11.85 3.81
N GLY A 57 -8.60 -13.08 3.50
CA GLY A 57 -10.00 -13.50 3.45
C GLY A 57 -10.82 -12.65 2.48
N THR A 58 -11.88 -12.01 2.97
CA THR A 58 -12.67 -11.03 2.19
C THR A 58 -11.99 -9.66 2.10
N ASP A 59 -11.06 -9.38 2.99
CA ASP A 59 -10.38 -8.10 3.16
C ASP A 59 -9.02 -8.09 2.44
N TRP A 60 -8.23 -7.06 2.74
CA TRP A 60 -6.93 -6.79 2.13
C TRP A 60 -5.95 -6.20 3.15
N ARG A 61 -4.67 -6.47 2.92
CA ARG A 61 -3.56 -5.83 3.63
C ARG A 61 -2.69 -5.04 2.67
N LEU A 62 -2.10 -3.96 3.17
CA LEU A 62 -0.99 -3.28 2.52
C LEU A 62 0.31 -3.79 3.13
N VAL A 63 1.21 -4.25 2.26
CA VAL A 63 2.55 -4.70 2.64
C VAL A 63 3.54 -3.62 2.21
N PHE A 64 4.36 -3.17 3.15
CA PHE A 64 5.54 -2.34 2.89
C PHE A 64 6.74 -3.27 2.81
N ASN A 65 7.40 -3.28 1.66
CA ASN A 65 8.55 -4.14 1.39
C ASN A 65 9.81 -3.28 1.18
N ASN A 66 10.95 -3.74 1.72
CA ASN A 66 12.23 -3.02 1.70
C ASN A 66 12.96 -3.04 0.35
N GLU A 67 12.35 -3.60 -0.69
CA GLU A 67 12.89 -3.59 -2.06
C GLU A 67 12.10 -2.66 -2.99
N PRO A 68 12.16 -1.33 -2.80
CA PRO A 68 11.45 -0.38 -3.67
C PRO A 68 11.91 -0.43 -5.13
N ASP A 69 13.14 -0.88 -5.38
CA ASP A 69 13.82 -0.83 -6.67
C ASP A 69 14.15 -2.22 -7.26
N SER A 70 13.65 -3.31 -6.66
CA SER A 70 13.84 -4.65 -7.23
C SER A 70 13.23 -4.74 -8.63
N TRP A 71 14.01 -5.29 -9.58
CA TRP A 71 13.61 -5.40 -10.97
C TRP A 71 12.58 -6.52 -11.15
N GLY A 72 11.37 -6.17 -11.59
CA GLY A 72 10.30 -7.11 -11.94
C GLY A 72 9.07 -7.02 -11.03
N THR A 73 8.17 -7.99 -11.18
CA THR A 73 6.91 -8.12 -10.41
C THR A 73 7.04 -9.06 -9.20
N GLN A 74 8.26 -9.51 -8.89
CA GLN A 74 8.45 -10.53 -7.86
C GLN A 74 8.53 -9.88 -6.49
N HIS A 75 7.40 -9.88 -5.78
CA HIS A 75 7.37 -9.68 -4.34
C HIS A 75 8.21 -10.77 -3.66
N ASP A 76 9.20 -10.38 -2.86
CA ASP A 76 9.93 -11.29 -1.96
C ASP A 76 9.48 -11.06 -0.51
N PRO A 77 8.71 -11.99 0.08
CA PRO A 77 8.23 -11.88 1.47
C PRO A 77 9.34 -11.76 2.51
N ALA A 78 10.59 -12.16 2.20
CA ALA A 78 11.71 -12.03 3.13
C ALA A 78 12.06 -10.56 3.43
N PHE A 79 11.63 -9.62 2.58
CA PHE A 79 11.87 -8.19 2.71
C PHE A 79 10.63 -7.41 3.19
N ASP A 80 9.56 -8.09 3.59
CA ASP A 80 8.38 -7.43 4.17
C ASP A 80 8.75 -6.78 5.50
N ALA A 81 8.60 -5.46 5.55
CA ALA A 81 8.95 -4.63 6.70
C ALA A 81 7.75 -4.38 7.62
N ALA A 82 6.56 -4.27 7.02
CA ALA A 82 5.31 -4.07 7.74
C ALA A 82 4.12 -4.57 6.90
N GLU A 83 3.10 -5.07 7.58
CA GLU A 83 1.77 -5.32 7.03
C GLU A 83 0.74 -4.56 7.86
N LEU A 84 -0.29 -4.02 7.20
CA LEU A 84 -1.42 -3.39 7.87
C LEU A 84 -2.74 -3.74 7.18
N ASP A 85 -3.82 -3.82 7.94
CA ASP A 85 -5.16 -4.05 7.42
C ASP A 85 -5.69 -2.80 6.71
N LEU A 86 -6.36 -3.00 5.58
CA LEU A 86 -7.00 -1.95 4.79
C LEU A 86 -8.52 -2.04 4.90
N ALA A 87 -9.17 -0.88 5.04
CA ALA A 87 -10.59 -0.79 4.72
C ALA A 87 -10.74 -0.86 3.20
N TYR A 88 -11.55 -1.80 2.71
CA TYR A 88 -11.80 -2.02 1.30
C TYR A 88 -13.26 -1.77 0.95
N GLU A 89 -13.50 -1.05 -0.13
CA GLU A 89 -14.82 -0.88 -0.71
C GLU A 89 -14.78 -0.95 -2.24
N ARG A 90 -15.89 -1.41 -2.81
CA ARG A 90 -16.20 -1.28 -4.23
C ARG A 90 -17.21 -0.14 -4.37
N VAL A 91 -16.84 0.92 -5.06
CA VAL A 91 -17.66 2.13 -5.19
C VAL A 91 -18.40 2.09 -6.53
N ASP A 92 -19.73 1.96 -6.46
CA ASP A 92 -20.59 1.96 -7.64
C ASP A 92 -20.61 3.32 -8.33
N GLY A 93 -20.77 3.32 -9.66
CA GLY A 93 -20.90 4.55 -10.46
C GLY A 93 -19.59 5.32 -10.68
N VAL A 94 -18.46 4.79 -10.19
CA VAL A 94 -17.12 5.28 -10.56
C VAL A 94 -16.72 4.69 -11.91
N ASP A 95 -15.99 5.47 -12.71
CA ASP A 95 -15.46 5.03 -13.99
C ASP A 95 -14.53 3.81 -13.82
N SER A 96 -14.81 2.74 -14.55
CA SER A 96 -13.97 1.54 -14.58
C SER A 96 -12.57 1.83 -15.13
N ASP A 97 -12.42 2.90 -15.91
CA ASP A 97 -11.14 3.34 -16.48
C ASP A 97 -10.35 4.26 -15.52
N ARG A 98 -10.84 4.51 -14.30
CA ARG A 98 -10.11 5.29 -13.28
C ARG A 98 -8.72 4.68 -13.06
N PRO A 99 -7.63 5.43 -13.26
CA PRO A 99 -6.28 4.87 -13.22
C PRO A 99 -5.90 4.36 -11.82
N LEU A 100 -4.93 3.46 -11.80
CA LEU A 100 -4.27 3.04 -10.57
C LEU A 100 -3.54 4.24 -9.95
N ALA A 101 -3.83 4.55 -8.69
CA ALA A 101 -3.14 5.60 -7.95
C ALA A 101 -2.99 5.22 -6.47
N VAL A 102 -1.92 5.73 -5.85
CA VAL A 102 -1.69 5.72 -4.41
C VAL A 102 -1.28 7.12 -3.97
N TYR A 103 -1.93 7.66 -2.95
CA TYR A 103 -1.63 8.99 -2.45
C TYR A 103 -2.08 9.16 -1.00
N PHE A 104 -1.51 10.17 -0.36
CA PHE A 104 -1.92 10.61 0.97
C PHE A 104 -2.81 11.84 0.87
N VAL A 105 -3.85 11.88 1.71
CA VAL A 105 -4.70 13.05 1.87
C VAL A 105 -4.85 13.40 3.35
N PRO A 106 -4.96 14.69 3.70
CA PRO A 106 -5.53 15.08 4.97
C PRO A 106 -6.96 14.55 5.09
N PHE A 107 -7.31 13.96 6.22
CA PHE A 107 -8.63 13.43 6.53
C PHE A 107 -9.15 14.09 7.81
N GLY A 108 -9.40 15.40 7.78
CA GLY A 108 -9.79 16.16 8.97
C GLY A 108 -8.61 16.80 9.71
N ALA A 109 -8.84 17.26 10.94
CA ALA A 109 -7.89 18.13 11.64
C ALA A 109 -6.64 17.42 12.18
N ALA A 110 -6.72 16.11 12.44
CA ALA A 110 -5.63 15.32 13.04
C ALA A 110 -5.44 13.93 12.40
N GLU A 111 -6.26 13.57 11.41
CA GLU A 111 -6.21 12.26 10.77
C GLU A 111 -5.73 12.45 9.33
N ASN A 112 -4.81 11.61 8.88
CA ASN A 112 -4.43 11.51 7.48
C ASN A 112 -4.88 10.16 6.94
N ARG A 113 -4.98 10.04 5.62
CA ARG A 113 -5.42 8.81 4.97
C ARG A 113 -4.52 8.48 3.80
N LEU A 114 -4.05 7.24 3.75
CA LEU A 114 -3.56 6.61 2.54
C LEU A 114 -4.78 6.14 1.74
N ILE A 115 -4.80 6.45 0.45
CA ILE A 115 -5.80 5.96 -0.49
C ILE A 115 -5.05 5.26 -1.62
N LEU A 116 -5.42 4.01 -1.88
CA LEU A 116 -5.10 3.30 -3.11
C LEU A 116 -6.41 3.06 -3.86
N HIS A 117 -6.44 3.34 -5.15
CA HIS A 117 -7.60 3.01 -5.96
C HIS A 117 -7.25 2.53 -7.36
N TRP A 118 -8.14 1.73 -7.95
CA TRP A 118 -8.10 1.35 -9.36
C TRP A 118 -9.51 0.97 -9.85
N GLY A 119 -10.01 1.69 -10.86
CA GLY A 119 -11.42 1.59 -11.27
C GLY A 119 -12.36 1.83 -10.11
N GLU A 120 -13.27 0.90 -9.88
CA GLU A 120 -14.25 0.90 -8.77
C GLU A 120 -13.67 0.51 -7.40
N HIS A 121 -12.44 -0.01 -7.34
CA HIS A 121 -11.85 -0.53 -6.11
C HIS A 121 -11.12 0.57 -5.33
N VAL A 122 -11.39 0.65 -4.03
CA VAL A 122 -10.76 1.61 -3.12
C VAL A 122 -10.29 0.88 -1.86
N TRP A 123 -9.04 1.14 -1.49
CA TRP A 123 -8.45 0.69 -0.24
C TRP A 123 -7.94 1.90 0.53
N THR A 124 -8.19 1.92 1.83
CA THR A 124 -7.79 3.05 2.68
C THR A 124 -7.20 2.59 4.00
N ALA A 125 -6.27 3.41 4.51
CA ALA A 125 -5.74 3.29 5.86
C ALA A 125 -5.59 4.68 6.49
N GLY A 126 -6.03 4.83 7.73
CA GLY A 126 -5.73 6.02 8.53
C GLY A 126 -4.27 6.01 8.97
N PHE A 127 -3.62 7.17 9.00
CA PHE A 127 -2.25 7.30 9.51
C PHE A 127 -2.00 8.62 10.21
N ALA A 128 -1.00 8.62 11.09
CA ALA A 128 -0.40 9.80 11.69
C ALA A 128 1.07 9.91 11.28
N VAL A 129 1.59 11.14 11.26
CA VAL A 129 3.04 11.37 11.19
C VAL A 129 3.60 11.11 12.59
N ALA A 130 4.52 10.15 12.71
CA ALA A 130 5.20 9.92 13.99
C ALA A 130 6.25 11.01 14.22
N GLN A 131 6.40 11.42 15.48
CA GLN A 131 7.42 12.38 15.92
C GLN A 131 8.77 11.70 16.12
#